data_AF-A0A1Y3AXN8-F1
#
_entry.id   AF-A0A1Y3AXN8-F1
#
_cell.length_a   1.000
_cell.length_b   1.000
_cell.length_c   1.000
_cell.angle_alpha   90.00
_cell.angle_beta   90.00
_cell.angle_gamma   90.00
#
_symmetry.space_group_name_H-M   'P 1'
#
loop_
_entity.id
_entity.type
_entity.pdbx_description
1 polymer ?
#
loop_
_entity_poly.entity_id
_entity_poly.type
_entity_poly.pdbx_seq_one_letter_code
_entity_poly.pdbx_strand_id
1 'polypeptide(L)' 'MNDLPVGRSVDETLRLVQAFQYTDQHGEVCPANWKPGSETIIPDPKEKLLYFEKFDDTKSEL' A
#
# COMPACT_ATOMS: atom_id res chain seq x y z
N MET A 1 4.96 18.15 -14.87
CA MET A 1 4.16 18.30 -16.10
C MET A 1 2.68 18.08 -15.76
N ASN A 2 1.78 18.94 -16.24
CA ASN A 2 0.33 18.89 -16.01
C ASN A 2 -0.37 18.87 -17.38
N ASP A 3 -1.39 18.02 -17.55
CA ASP A 3 -2.19 17.95 -18.77
C ASP A 3 -3.53 18.69 -18.54
N LEU A 4 -3.89 19.62 -19.42
CA LEU A 4 -5.02 20.55 -19.21
C LEU A 4 -6.41 19.89 -19.30
N PRO A 5 -6.70 18.99 -20.26
CA PRO A 5 -7.98 18.27 -20.33
C PRO A 5 -8.14 17.13 -19.32
N VAL A 6 -7.06 16.67 -18.66
CA VAL A 6 -7.10 15.50 -17.78
C VAL A 6 -6.95 15.94 -16.32
N GLY A 7 -8.06 15.90 -15.58
CA GLY A 7 -8.08 16.20 -14.16
C GLY A 7 -7.31 15.18 -13.32
N ARG A 8 -6.67 15.64 -12.24
CA ARG A 8 -6.03 14.79 -11.23
C ARG A 8 -7.02 14.44 -10.11
N SER A 9 -6.80 13.30 -9.47
CA SER A 9 -7.53 12.92 -8.26
C SER A 9 -6.87 13.53 -7.01
N VAL A 10 -7.65 14.32 -6.26
CA VAL A 10 -7.25 14.84 -4.94
C VAL A 10 -7.12 13.68 -3.95
N ASP A 11 -8.04 12.70 -4.02
CA ASP A 11 -8.03 11.55 -3.14
C ASP A 11 -6.74 10.72 -3.31
N GLU A 12 -6.27 10.55 -4.54
CA GLU A 12 -5.01 9.84 -4.79
C GLU A 12 -3.81 10.63 -4.28
N THR A 13 -3.84 11.95 -4.41
CA THR A 13 -2.78 12.82 -3.86
C THR A 13 -2.74 12.71 -2.33
N LEU A 14 -3.90 12.73 -1.67
CA LEU A 14 -4.00 12.55 -0.22
C LEU A 14 -3.53 11.15 0.22
N ARG A 15 -3.93 10.10 -0.50
CA ARG A 15 -3.52 8.72 -0.26
C ARG A 15 -2.00 8.56 -0.30
N LEU A 16 -1.35 9.18 -1.29
CA LEU A 16 0.11 9.14 -1.43
C LEU A 16 0.80 9.85 -0.27
N VAL A 17 0.33 11.03 0.14
CA VAL A 17 0.89 11.75 1.30
C VAL A 17 0.78 10.92 2.57
N GLN A 18 -0.38 10.29 2.80
CA GLN A 18 -0.59 9.42 3.97
C GLN A 18 0.31 8.17 3.92
N ALA A 19 0.52 7.58 2.74
CA ALA A 19 1.39 6.42 2.58
C ALA A 19 2.86 6.76 2.90
N PHE A 20 3.35 7.92 2.44
CA PHE A 20 4.68 8.39 2.79
C PHE A 20 4.85 8.66 4.29
N GLN A 21 3.86 9.31 4.91
CA GLN A 21 3.88 9.53 6.36
C GLN A 21 3.88 8.22 7.15
N TYR A 22 3.13 7.23 6.69
CA TYR A 22 3.06 5.92 7.34
C TYR A 22 4.41 5.19 7.27
N THR A 23 5.03 5.11 6.08
CA THR A 23 6.33 4.43 5.92
C THR A 23 7.44 5.12 6.69
N ASP A 24 7.46 6.45 6.74
CA ASP A 24 8.44 7.22 7.53
C ASP A 24 8.31 6.96 9.04
N GLN A 25 7.08 6.72 9.54
CA GLN A 25 6.82 6.51 10.97
C GLN A 25 7.01 5.06 11.41
N HIS A 26 6.66 4.08 10.58
CA HIS A 26 6.61 2.67 10.95
C HIS A 26 7.77 1.84 10.37
N GLY A 27 8.44 2.32 9.32
CA GLY A 27 9.45 1.55 8.60
C GLY A 27 8.88 0.40 7.75
N GLU A 28 7.57 0.30 7.65
CA GLU A 28 6.86 -0.66 6.79
C GLU A 28 6.57 -0.07 5.42
N VAL A 29 6.28 -0.91 4.41
CA VAL A 29 5.96 -0.45 3.05
C VAL A 29 4.48 -0.66 2.72
N CYS A 30 3.92 0.30 1.99
CA CYS A 30 2.51 0.30 1.58
C CYS A 30 2.33 -0.47 0.26
N PRO A 31 1.51 -1.55 0.21
CA PRO A 31 1.21 -2.27 -1.02
C PRO A 31 0.35 -1.46 -2.01
N ALA A 32 0.11 -2.02 -3.19
CA ALA A 32 -0.74 -1.40 -4.20
C ALA A 32 -2.15 -1.12 -3.64
N ASN A 33 -2.72 0.03 -3.99
CA ASN A 33 -4.03 0.50 -3.52
C ASN A 33 -4.15 0.67 -1.98
N TRP A 34 -3.04 0.67 -1.25
CA TRP A 34 -3.05 0.87 0.21
C TRP A 34 -3.76 2.18 0.59
N LYS A 35 -4.58 2.11 1.65
CA LYS A 35 -5.24 3.23 2.31
C LYS A 35 -5.03 3.11 3.83
N PRO A 36 -5.21 4.20 4.60
CA PRO A 36 -5.11 4.13 6.06
C PRO A 36 -5.95 2.99 6.65
N GLY A 37 -5.33 2.15 7.48
CA GLY A 37 -5.95 0.97 8.08
C GLY A 37 -5.87 -0.32 7.23
N SER A 38 -5.33 -0.26 6.02
CA SER A 38 -5.04 -1.46 5.21
C SER A 38 -3.76 -2.16 5.68
N GLU A 39 -3.66 -3.45 5.38
CA GLU A 39 -2.47 -4.26 5.64
C GLU A 39 -1.23 -3.73 4.90
N THR A 40 -0.07 -3.94 5.51
CA THR A 40 1.23 -3.41 5.11
C THR A 40 2.27 -4.52 5.08
N ILE A 41 3.42 -4.26 4.47
CA ILE A 41 4.49 -5.25 4.32
C ILE A 41 5.69 -4.81 5.14
N ILE A 42 6.15 -5.66 6.05
CA ILE A 42 7.43 -5.45 6.73
C ILE A 42 8.56 -5.77 5.74
N PRO A 43 9.48 -4.84 5.44
CA PRO A 43 10.50 -5.01 4.41
C PRO A 43 11.68 -5.91 4.86
N ASP A 44 11.39 -6.99 5.58
CA ASP A 44 12.33 -8.07 5.90
C ASP A 44 12.01 -9.33 5.04
N PRO A 45 13.01 -10.05 4.50
CA PRO A 45 12.78 -11.22 3.65
C PRO A 45 11.92 -12.32 4.27
N LYS A 46 11.97 -12.49 5.61
CA LYS A 46 11.18 -13.49 6.34
C LYS A 46 9.83 -12.93 6.75
N GLU A 47 9.80 -11.72 7.30
CA GLU A 47 8.56 -11.16 7.85
C GLU A 47 7.56 -10.74 6.77
N LYS A 48 8.03 -10.35 5.58
CA LYS A 48 7.13 -10.06 4.44
C LYS A 48 6.25 -11.25 4.07
N LEU A 49 6.66 -12.48 4.39
CA LEU A 49 5.89 -13.69 4.10
C LEU A 49 4.55 -13.68 4.84
N LEU A 50 4.47 -13.05 6.02
CA LEU A 50 3.22 -12.93 6.78
C LEU A 50 2.12 -12.21 5.97
N TYR A 51 2.50 -11.16 5.25
CA TYR A 51 1.58 -10.47 4.35
C TYR A 51 1.18 -11.38 3.18
N PHE A 52 2.15 -11.99 2.50
CA PHE A 52 1.85 -12.81 1.32
C PHE A 52 1.06 -14.08 1.66
N GLU A 53 1.28 -14.69 2.82
CA GLU A 53 0.50 -15.85 3.28
C GLU A 53 -0.97 -15.50 3.57
N LYS A 54 -1.23 -14.26 4.01
CA LYS A 54 -2.59 -13.76 4.27
C LYS A 54 -3.36 -13.45 3.00
N PHE A 55 -2.66 -13.04 1.94
CA PHE A 55 -3.23 -12.71 0.63
C PHE A 55 -2.92 -13.75 -0.44
N ASP A 56 -2.59 -14.98 -0.03
CA ASP A 56 -2.39 -16.09 -0.96
C ASP A 56 -3.76 -16.61 -1.42
N ASP A 57 -4.18 -16.16 -2.60
CA ASP A 57 -5.46 -16.52 -3.23
C ASP A 57 -5.62 -18.03 -3.41
N THR A 58 -4.52 -18.79 -3.44
CA THR A 58 -4.56 -20.26 -3.59
C THR A 58 -5.14 -21.01 -2.39
N LYS A 59 -5.31 -20.34 -1.24
CA LYS A 59 -5.94 -20.93 -0.04
C LYS A 59 -7.44 -20.66 0.10
N SER A 60 -8.02 -19.78 -0.73
CA SER A 60 -9.45 -19.45 -0.65
C SER A 60 -10.38 -20.46 -1.34
N GLU A 61 -9.82 -21.40 -2.12
CA GLU A 61 -10.57 -22.40 -2.90
C GLU A 61 -10.62 -23.81 -2.25
N LEU A 62 -10.23 -23.93 -0.97
CA LEU A 62 -10.39 -25.14 -0.14
C LEU A 62 -11.36 -24.87 1.03
#